data_AF-A0A949ISB3-F1
#
_entry.id   AF-A0A949ISB3-F1
#
_cell.length_a   1.000
_cell.length_b   1.000
_cell.length_c   1.000
_cell.angle_alpha   90.00
_cell.angle_beta   90.00
_cell.angle_gamma   90.00
#
_symmetry.space_group_name_H-M   'P 1'
#
loop_
_entity.id
_entity.type
_entity.pdbx_description
1 polymer ?
#
loop_
_entity_poly.entity_id
_entity_poly.type
_entity_poly.pdbx_seq_one_letter_code
_entity_poly.pdbx_strand_id
1 'polypeptide(L)'
;MQNLWRKTSRHRLIILFAVLAATVYFVPLQKFITLGRFQHWGLAISLLAVGYLLQTIWSWKDFSRWARIAYLSSCLFWTIVAATFYNNPWLDSKMALQTPANEQARPFLVGGYLILFIYLGAVYAKWAREEEKEKALAQLAPEKTNPEKINPEKTHLEKGE
;
A
#
# COMPACT_ATOMS: atom_id res chain seq x y z
N MET A 1 -14.25 -15.55 13.75
CA MET A 1 -14.41 -14.28 13.00
C MET A 1 -13.50 -13.14 13.47
N GLN A 2 -13.26 -12.94 14.77
CA GLN A 2 -12.42 -11.83 15.28
C GLN A 2 -10.98 -11.80 14.71
N ASN A 3 -10.38 -12.97 14.40
CA ASN A 3 -9.03 -13.06 13.84
C ASN A 3 -8.91 -12.56 12.39
N LEU A 4 -9.94 -12.74 11.56
CA LEU A 4 -9.96 -12.21 10.17
C LEU A 4 -10.14 -10.69 10.16
N TRP A 5 -10.94 -10.18 11.10
CA TRP A 5 -11.17 -8.75 11.27
C TRP A 5 -9.87 -8.01 11.62
N ARG A 6 -9.08 -8.53 12.57
CA ARG A 6 -7.76 -7.95 12.89
C ARG A 6 -6.76 -8.08 11.74
N LYS A 7 -6.72 -9.21 11.01
CA LYS A 7 -5.82 -9.37 9.84
C LYS A 7 -6.15 -8.42 8.69
N THR A 8 -7.42 -8.10 8.47
CA THR A 8 -7.86 -7.22 7.37
C THR A 8 -7.79 -5.73 7.71
N SER A 9 -7.60 -5.34 8.99
CA SER A 9 -7.58 -3.93 9.40
C SER A 9 -6.56 -3.08 8.62
N ARG A 10 -5.44 -3.70 8.23
CA ARG A 10 -4.34 -3.06 7.48
C ARG A 10 -4.70 -2.64 6.05
N HIS A 11 -5.82 -3.12 5.51
CA HIS A 11 -6.19 -2.90 4.10
C HIS A 11 -7.60 -2.31 3.92
N ARG A 12 -8.32 -2.00 5.00
CA ARG A 12 -9.75 -1.63 4.90
C ARG A 12 -9.98 -0.34 4.15
N LEU A 13 -9.20 0.70 4.44
CA LEU A 13 -9.36 2.00 3.77
C LEU A 13 -8.95 1.87 2.31
N ILE A 14 -7.89 1.11 2.00
CA ILE A 14 -7.51 0.85 0.61
C ILE A 14 -8.65 0.14 -0.14
N ILE A 15 -9.25 -0.90 0.44
CA ILE A 15 -10.37 -1.62 -0.18
C ILE A 15 -11.58 -0.70 -0.38
N LEU A 16 -11.94 0.10 0.63
CA LEU A 16 -13.04 1.06 0.54
C LEU A 16 -12.80 2.06 -0.60
N PHE A 17 -11.60 2.66 -0.66
CA PHE A 17 -11.24 3.61 -1.70
C PHE A 17 -11.08 2.96 -3.08
N ALA A 18 -10.69 1.70 -3.16
CA ALA A 18 -10.69 0.93 -4.41
C ALA A 18 -12.12 0.72 -4.93
N VAL A 19 -13.09 0.44 -4.06
CA VAL A 19 -14.51 0.34 -4.43
C VAL A 19 -15.06 1.71 -4.87
N LEU A 20 -14.71 2.79 -4.16
CA LEU A 20 -15.08 4.15 -4.57
C LEU A 20 -14.45 4.53 -5.92
N ALA A 21 -13.18 4.22 -6.13
CA ALA A 21 -12.48 4.43 -7.40
C ALA A 21 -13.14 3.66 -8.54
N ALA A 22 -13.49 2.39 -8.33
CA ALA A 22 -14.23 1.59 -9.30
C ALA A 22 -15.61 2.19 -9.61
N THR A 23 -16.31 2.67 -8.59
CA THR A 23 -17.61 3.34 -8.76
C THR A 23 -17.47 4.58 -9.62
N VAL A 24 -16.49 5.44 -9.32
CA VAL A 24 -16.19 6.62 -10.14
C VAL A 24 -15.80 6.21 -11.56
N TYR A 25 -15.00 5.17 -11.74
CA TYR A 25 -14.61 4.67 -13.06
C TYR A 25 -15.83 4.28 -13.92
N PHE A 26 -16.79 3.55 -13.35
CA PHE A 26 -17.98 3.08 -14.08
C PHE A 26 -19.08 4.14 -14.24
N VAL A 27 -19.17 5.10 -13.32
CA VAL A 27 -20.14 6.19 -13.42
C VAL A 27 -19.64 7.22 -14.42
N PRO A 28 -20.40 7.53 -15.49
CA PRO A 28 -19.99 8.50 -16.50
C PRO A 28 -20.17 9.93 -15.97
N LEU A 29 -19.25 10.38 -15.10
CA LEU A 29 -19.27 11.73 -14.51
C LEU A 29 -19.25 12.84 -15.57
N GLN A 30 -18.78 12.52 -16.76
CA GLN A 30 -18.79 13.38 -17.95
C GLN A 30 -20.20 13.89 -18.33
N LYS A 31 -21.26 13.22 -17.89
CA LYS A 31 -22.65 13.68 -18.07
C LYS A 31 -23.05 14.82 -17.14
N PHE A 32 -22.33 14.99 -16.03
CA PHE A 32 -22.65 15.95 -14.98
C PHE A 32 -21.62 17.08 -14.88
N ILE A 33 -20.36 16.82 -15.26
CA ILE A 33 -19.26 17.78 -15.23
C ILE A 33 -18.44 17.72 -16.51
N THR A 34 -17.88 18.86 -16.92
CA THR A 34 -17.02 18.97 -18.10
C THR A 34 -15.67 18.31 -17.83
N LEU A 35 -15.55 17.02 -18.15
CA LEU A 35 -14.36 16.22 -17.86
C LEU A 35 -13.98 15.35 -19.07
N GLY A 36 -12.71 15.43 -19.48
CA GLY A 36 -12.15 14.53 -20.48
C GLY A 36 -12.12 13.08 -19.99
N ARG A 37 -12.08 12.11 -20.91
CA ARG A 37 -12.05 10.67 -20.57
C ARG A 37 -10.84 10.29 -19.73
N PHE A 38 -9.66 10.80 -20.08
CA PHE A 38 -8.43 10.54 -19.34
C PHE A 38 -8.42 11.27 -17.99
N GLN A 39 -9.00 12.47 -17.92
CA GLN A 39 -9.21 13.17 -16.65
C GLN A 39 -10.11 12.38 -15.71
N HIS A 40 -11.18 11.76 -16.23
CA HIS A 40 -12.05 10.84 -15.50
C HIS A 40 -11.28 9.66 -14.90
N TRP A 41 -10.43 9.02 -15.70
CA TRP A 41 -9.57 7.94 -15.21
C TRP A 41 -8.56 8.43 -14.17
N GLY A 42 -7.95 9.59 -14.38
CA GLY A 42 -7.07 10.22 -13.39
C GLY A 42 -7.78 10.47 -12.05
N LEU A 43 -9.04 10.89 -12.08
CA LEU A 43 -9.89 11.10 -10.90
C LEU A 43 -10.22 9.78 -10.17
N ALA A 44 -10.49 8.71 -10.91
CA ALA A 44 -10.67 7.38 -10.32
C ALA A 44 -9.37 6.89 -9.65
N ILE A 45 -8.22 7.05 -10.32
CA ILE A 45 -6.91 6.61 -9.81
C ILE A 45 -6.49 7.44 -8.58
N SER A 46 -6.79 8.74 -8.55
CA SER A 46 -6.45 9.59 -7.41
C SER A 46 -7.18 9.16 -6.13
N LEU A 47 -8.41 8.65 -6.23
CA LEU A 47 -9.11 8.06 -5.09
C LEU A 47 -8.35 6.86 -4.50
N LEU A 48 -7.78 6.00 -5.34
CA LEU A 48 -6.95 4.90 -4.86
C LEU A 48 -5.70 5.42 -4.11
N ALA A 49 -5.05 6.46 -4.63
CA ALA A 49 -3.91 7.11 -3.96
C ALA A 49 -4.28 7.65 -2.56
N VAL A 50 -5.43 8.32 -2.45
CA VAL A 50 -5.97 8.81 -1.17
C VAL A 50 -6.22 7.65 -0.21
N GLY A 51 -6.72 6.51 -0.70
CA GLY A 51 -6.88 5.29 0.08
C GLY A 51 -5.58 4.81 0.72
N TYR A 52 -4.47 4.78 -0.05
CA TYR A 52 -3.15 4.44 0.47
C TYR A 52 -2.65 5.46 1.51
N LEU A 53 -2.84 6.76 1.26
CA LEU A 53 -2.43 7.81 2.19
C LEU A 53 -3.16 7.70 3.53
N LEU A 54 -4.50 7.63 3.49
CA LEU A 54 -5.32 7.55 4.69
C LEU A 54 -5.09 6.26 5.47
N GLN A 55 -4.91 5.12 4.78
CA GLN A 55 -4.54 3.87 5.44
C GLN A 55 -3.20 4.00 6.17
N THR A 56 -2.23 4.68 5.57
CA THR A 56 -0.91 4.89 6.18
C THR A 56 -1.00 5.79 7.40
N ILE A 57 -1.74 6.90 7.31
CA ILE A 57 -1.95 7.83 8.43
C ILE A 57 -2.69 7.12 9.59
N TRP A 58 -3.76 6.40 9.27
CA TRP A 58 -4.59 5.71 10.27
C TRP A 58 -3.83 4.61 10.99
N SER A 59 -3.06 3.81 10.25
CA SER A 59 -2.27 2.69 10.79
C SER A 59 -0.82 3.06 11.06
N TRP A 60 -0.50 4.35 11.21
CA TRP A 60 0.89 4.82 11.32
C TRP A 60 1.63 4.14 12.47
N LYS A 61 1.01 4.02 13.64
CA LYS A 61 1.62 3.38 14.81
C LYS A 61 1.77 1.86 14.67
N ASP A 62 0.88 1.22 13.92
CA ASP A 62 0.83 -0.24 13.77
C ASP A 62 1.72 -0.76 12.63
N PHE A 63 2.07 0.10 11.68
CA PHE A 63 2.90 -0.26 10.53
C PHE A 63 4.38 -0.25 10.88
N SER A 64 5.09 -1.26 10.40
CA SER A 64 6.56 -1.29 10.41
C SER A 64 7.10 -0.18 9.50
N ARG A 65 8.38 0.19 9.70
CA ARG A 65 9.04 1.23 8.90
C ARG A 65 8.91 0.96 7.39
N TRP A 66 9.09 -0.29 6.96
CA TRP A 66 9.00 -0.67 5.55
C TRP A 66 7.58 -0.76 5.04
N ALA A 67 6.60 -1.15 5.87
CA ALA A 67 5.19 -1.06 5.50
C ALA A 67 4.79 0.40 5.22
N ARG A 68 5.22 1.35 6.07
CA ARG A 68 4.97 2.79 5.83
C ARG A 68 5.60 3.26 4.53
N ILE A 69 6.85 2.89 4.27
CA ILE A 69 7.55 3.24 3.02
C ILE A 69 6.81 2.64 1.82
N ALA A 70 6.43 1.35 1.85
CA ALA A 70 5.72 0.71 0.75
C ALA A 70 4.37 1.39 0.44
N TYR A 71 3.60 1.74 1.47
CA TYR A 71 2.30 2.37 1.28
C TYR A 71 2.44 3.83 0.83
N LEU A 72 3.41 4.60 1.37
CA LEU A 72 3.69 5.96 0.90
C LEU A 72 4.23 5.96 -0.53
N SER A 73 5.11 5.02 -0.90
CA SER A 73 5.58 4.86 -2.27
C SER A 73 4.43 4.47 -3.21
N SER A 74 3.49 3.65 -2.76
CA SER A 74 2.27 3.31 -3.52
C SER A 74 1.37 4.54 -3.70
N CYS A 75 1.16 5.33 -2.64
CA CYS A 75 0.43 6.59 -2.70
C CYS A 75 1.06 7.56 -3.72
N LEU A 76 2.37 7.76 -3.63
CA LEU A 76 3.10 8.63 -4.55
C LEU A 76 2.99 8.13 -5.99
N PHE A 77 3.20 6.83 -6.22
CA PHE A 77 3.05 6.21 -7.54
C PHE A 77 1.67 6.49 -8.13
N TRP A 78 0.59 6.14 -7.41
CA TRP A 78 -0.77 6.35 -7.89
C TRP A 78 -1.12 7.82 -8.07
N THR A 79 -0.55 8.72 -7.26
CA THR A 79 -0.71 10.18 -7.43
C THR A 79 -0.06 10.66 -8.72
N ILE A 80 1.17 10.20 -9.03
CA ILE A 80 1.86 10.53 -10.28
C ILE A 80 1.04 10.01 -11.47
N VAL A 81 0.60 8.75 -11.42
CA VAL A 81 -0.25 8.16 -12.47
C VAL A 81 -1.52 9.01 -12.65
N ALA A 82 -2.24 9.30 -11.58
CA ALA A 82 -3.44 10.12 -11.62
C ALA A 82 -3.20 11.50 -12.24
N ALA A 83 -2.13 12.19 -11.80
CA ALA A 83 -1.75 13.51 -12.31
C ALA A 83 -1.40 13.47 -13.80
N THR A 84 -0.71 12.44 -14.27
CA THR A 84 -0.41 12.29 -15.70
C THR A 84 -1.68 12.12 -16.52
N PHE A 85 -2.60 11.23 -16.11
CA PHE A 85 -3.88 11.05 -16.81
C PHE A 85 -4.74 12.32 -16.79
N TYR A 86 -4.70 13.08 -15.69
CA TYR A 86 -5.44 14.32 -15.54
C TYR A 86 -4.87 15.48 -16.38
N ASN A 87 -3.55 15.63 -16.40
CA ASN A 87 -2.87 16.74 -17.07
C ASN A 87 -2.57 16.49 -18.56
N ASN A 88 -2.68 15.24 -19.03
CA ASN A 88 -2.37 14.88 -20.41
C ASN A 88 -3.59 14.31 -21.15
N PRO A 89 -4.63 15.12 -21.41
CA PRO A 89 -5.83 14.67 -22.12
C PRO A 89 -5.55 14.23 -23.56
N TRP A 90 -4.43 14.67 -24.15
CA TRP A 90 -3.95 14.28 -25.47
C TRP A 90 -3.50 12.81 -25.57
N LEU A 91 -3.40 12.10 -24.44
CA LEU A 91 -3.25 10.64 -24.43
C LEU A 91 -4.44 9.93 -25.08
N ASP A 92 -5.58 10.61 -25.22
CA ASP A 92 -6.70 10.12 -26.00
C ASP A 92 -6.37 10.11 -27.50
N SER A 93 -6.46 8.93 -28.11
CA SER A 93 -6.26 8.76 -29.56
C SER A 93 -7.27 9.53 -30.41
N LYS A 94 -8.41 9.91 -29.83
CA LYS A 94 -9.50 10.61 -30.52
C LYS A 94 -9.48 12.13 -30.32
N MET A 95 -8.50 12.67 -29.58
CA MET A 95 -8.39 14.11 -29.37
C MET A 95 -7.65 14.79 -30.53
N ALA A 96 -8.17 15.92 -30.98
CA ALA A 96 -7.55 16.74 -32.04
C ALA A 96 -6.20 17.37 -31.62
N LEU A 97 -5.79 17.24 -30.36
CA LEU A 97 -4.61 17.87 -29.76
C LEU A 97 -3.32 17.02 -29.90
N GLN A 98 -3.26 16.08 -30.83
CA GLN A 98 -2.03 15.30 -31.06
C GLN A 98 -1.02 16.13 -31.84
N THR A 99 0.03 16.57 -31.14
CA THR A 99 1.18 17.23 -31.73
C THR A 99 2.34 16.24 -31.85
N PRO A 100 3.30 16.46 -32.76
CA PRO A 100 4.51 15.61 -32.84
C PRO A 100 5.30 15.56 -31.52
N ALA A 101 5.27 16.64 -30.73
CA ALA A 101 5.87 16.68 -29.40
C ALA A 101 5.20 15.72 -28.42
N ASN A 102 3.87 15.60 -28.48
CA ASN A 102 3.10 14.67 -27.65
C ASN A 102 3.43 13.21 -27.99
N GLU A 103 3.63 12.89 -29.28
CA GLU A 103 4.05 11.55 -29.70
C GLU A 103 5.45 11.19 -29.18
N GLN A 104 6.39 12.13 -29.24
CA GLN A 104 7.73 11.95 -28.68
C GLN A 104 7.71 11.81 -27.15
N ALA A 105 6.77 12.45 -26.44
CA ALA A 105 6.63 12.35 -24.99
C ALA A 105 6.13 10.97 -24.51
N ARG A 106 5.37 10.24 -25.33
CA ARG A 106 4.79 8.92 -24.98
C ARG A 106 5.82 7.89 -24.49
N PRO A 107 6.92 7.59 -25.22
CA PRO A 107 7.91 6.63 -24.76
C PRO A 107 8.56 7.04 -23.44
N PHE A 108 8.77 8.35 -23.20
CA PHE A 108 9.31 8.81 -21.91
C PHE A 108 8.33 8.59 -20.76
N LEU A 109 7.03 8.82 -20.98
CA LEU A 109 6.00 8.51 -19.98
C LEU A 109 5.97 7.00 -19.67
N VAL A 110 5.95 6.15 -20.70
CA VAL A 110 5.95 4.68 -20.54
C VAL A 110 7.22 4.22 -19.82
N GLY A 111 8.40 4.70 -20.23
CA GLY A 111 9.67 4.38 -19.59
C GLY A 111 9.73 4.85 -18.14
N GLY A 112 9.26 6.05 -17.85
CA GLY A 112 9.15 6.59 -16.49
C GLY A 112 8.27 5.72 -15.59
N TYR A 113 7.11 5.28 -16.10
CA TYR A 113 6.24 4.38 -15.36
C TYR A 113 6.87 3.01 -15.11
N LEU A 114 7.58 2.46 -16.09
CA LEU A 114 8.27 1.18 -15.93
C LEU A 114 9.32 1.26 -14.82
N ILE A 115 10.11 2.34 -14.79
CA ILE A 115 11.12 2.57 -13.73
C ILE A 115 10.44 2.69 -12.37
N LEU A 116 9.37 3.48 -12.26
CA LEU A 116 8.62 3.63 -11.02
C LEU A 116 8.00 2.31 -10.55
N PHE A 117 7.53 1.48 -11.47
CA PHE A 117 6.96 0.17 -11.17
C PHE A 117 8.03 -0.81 -10.66
N ILE A 118 9.22 -0.83 -11.29
CA ILE A 118 10.37 -1.61 -10.82
C ILE A 118 10.79 -1.16 -9.42
N TYR A 119 10.88 0.16 -9.19
CA TYR A 119 11.15 0.73 -7.87
C TYR A 119 10.14 0.26 -6.83
N LEU A 120 8.84 0.34 -7.15
CA LEU A 120 7.78 -0.10 -6.25
C LEU A 120 7.91 -1.60 -5.93
N GLY A 121 8.17 -2.42 -6.96
CA GLY A 121 8.44 -3.86 -6.79
C GLY A 121 9.62 -4.14 -5.86
N ALA A 122 10.72 -3.39 -5.98
CA ALA A 122 11.87 -3.51 -5.10
C ALA A 122 11.53 -3.14 -3.64
N VAL A 123 10.73 -2.09 -3.42
CA VAL A 123 10.26 -1.69 -2.09
C VAL A 123 9.40 -2.78 -1.46
N TYR A 124 8.45 -3.35 -2.20
CA TYR A 124 7.61 -4.45 -1.71
C TYR A 124 8.41 -5.73 -1.46
N ALA A 125 9.36 -6.07 -2.34
CA ALA A 125 10.25 -7.21 -2.12
C ALA A 125 11.10 -7.04 -0.85
N LYS A 126 11.59 -5.81 -0.60
CA LYS A 126 12.32 -5.49 0.62
C LYS A 126 11.43 -5.62 1.86
N TRP A 127 10.20 -5.11 1.82
CA TRP A 127 9.25 -5.24 2.92
C TRP A 127 8.90 -6.70 3.21
N ALA A 128 8.61 -7.51 2.18
CA ALA A 128 8.30 -8.94 2.34
C ALA A 128 9.43 -9.70 3.04
N ARG A 129 10.68 -9.46 2.63
CA ARG A 129 11.87 -10.06 3.25
C ARG A 129 12.03 -9.68 4.72
N GLU A 130 11.65 -8.47 5.12
CA GLU A 130 11.73 -8.07 6.52
C GLU A 130 10.61 -8.68 7.37
N GLU A 131 9.39 -8.80 6.83
CA GLU A 131 8.32 -9.53 7.53
C GLU A 131 8.67 -11.01 7.73
N GLU A 132 9.31 -11.65 6.76
CA GLU A 132 9.79 -13.03 6.89
C GLU A 132 10.83 -13.17 8.01
N LYS A 133 11.79 -12.24 8.08
CA LYS A 133 12.80 -12.22 9.15
C LYS A 133 12.17 -12.02 10.52
N GLU A 134 11.22 -11.09 10.66
CA GLU A 134 10.50 -10.87 11.92
C GLU A 134 9.72 -12.11 12.36
N LYS A 135 9.04 -12.78 11.42
CA LYS A 135 8.31 -14.03 11.70
C LYS A 135 9.25 -15.16 12.11
N ALA A 136 10.38 -15.33 11.43
CA ALA A 136 11.38 -16.33 11.76
C ALA A 136 11.99 -16.07 13.15
N LEU A 137 12.30 -14.81 13.48
CA LEU A 137 12.82 -14.44 14.79
C LEU A 137 11.78 -14.70 15.90
N ALA A 138 10.50 -14.39 15.66
CA ALA A 138 9.42 -14.64 16.61
C ALA A 138 9.20 -16.15 16.86
N GLN A 139 9.43 -17.00 15.86
CA GLN A 139 9.34 -18.46 15.99
C GLN A 139 10.55 -19.07 16.72
N LEU A 140 11.70 -18.40 16.72
CA LEU A 140 12.91 -18.80 17.44
C LEU A 140 12.96 -18.25 18.88
N ALA A 141 12.03 -17.36 19.25
CA ALA A 141 11.92 -16.79 20.58
C ALA A 141 11.12 -17.58 21.66
N PRO A 142 10.53 -18.79 21.46
CA PRO A 142 9.71 -19.43 22.50
C PRO A 142 10.49 -20.03 23.68
N GLU A 143 11.82 -19.84 23.77
CA GLU A 143 12.65 -20.46 24.82
C GLU A 143 13.36 -19.46 25.76
N LYS A 144 12.84 -18.25 25.93
CA LYS A 144 13.35 -17.31 26.96
C LYS A 144 12.23 -16.58 27.69
N THR A 145 11.25 -17.30 28.21
CA THR A 145 10.43 -16.81 29.34
C THR A 145 9.65 -17.97 29.97
N ASN A 146 10.35 -18.81 30.74
CA ASN A 146 9.73 -19.46 31.89
C ASN A 146 10.69 -19.44 33.09
N PRO A 147 10.74 -18.33 33.85
CA PRO A 147 11.41 -18.31 35.15
C PRO A 147 10.56 -18.90 36.29
N GLU A 148 9.42 -19.57 36.02
CA GLU A 148 8.58 -20.21 37.05
C GLU A 148 8.83 -21.73 37.13
N LYS A 149 10.03 -22.10 37.58
CA LYS A 149 10.31 -23.40 38.24
C LYS A 149 11.65 -23.39 38.97
N ILE A 150 11.88 -22.40 39.82
CA ILE A 150 12.78 -22.56 40.97
C ILE A 150 11.87 -22.47 42.19
N ASN A 151 11.41 -23.63 42.67
CA ASN A 151 10.81 -23.76 43.98
C ASN A 151 11.96 -24.12 44.96
N PRO A 152 12.44 -23.20 45.80
CA PRO A 152 13.45 -23.52 46.81
C PRO A 152 12.82 -24.02 48.13
N GLU A 153 11.59 -24.55 48.12
CA GLU A 153 10.86 -24.89 49.36
C GLU A 153 10.67 -26.39 49.61
N LYS A 154 11.68 -27.22 49.32
CA LYS A 154 11.79 -28.60 49.88
C LYS A 154 13.24 -29.07 50.00
N THR A 155 14.05 -28.41 50.85
CA THR A 155 15.35 -28.98 51.27
C THR A 155 15.73 -28.71 52.73
N HIS A 156 14.75 -28.44 53.60
CA HIS A 156 14.98 -28.29 55.04
C HIS A 156 14.00 -29.11 55.88
N LEU A 157 13.83 -30.39 55.58
CA LEU A 157 13.26 -31.36 56.53
C LEU A 157 13.85 -32.75 56.25
N GLU A 158 15.14 -32.92 56.52
CA GLU A 158 15.75 -34.21 56.85
C GLU A 158 17.07 -33.93 57.58
N LYS A 159 16.99 -33.58 58.86
CA LYS A 159 18.03 -33.78 59.88
C LYS A 159 17.45 -33.45 61.27
N GLY A 160 17.30 -34.50 62.10
CA GLY A 160 16.82 -34.47 63.50
C GLY A 160 15.33 -34.80 63.56
N GLU A 161 14.86 -35.88 64.18
CA GLU A 161 15.37 -36.69 65.30
C GLU A 161 15.07 -38.18 65.11
#